data_AF-A0AAN1D313-F1
#
_entry.id   AF-A0AAN1D313-F1
#
_cell.length_a   1.000
_cell.length_b   1.000
_cell.length_c   1.000
_cell.angle_alpha   90.00
_cell.angle_beta   90.00
_cell.angle_gamma   90.00
#
_symmetry.space_group_name_H-M   'P 1'
#
loop_
_entity.id
_entity.type
_entity.pdbx_description
1 polymer ?
#
loop_
_entity_poly.entity_id
_entity_poly.type
_entity_poly.pdbx_seq_one_letter_code
_entity_poly.pdbx_strand_id
1 'polypeptide(L)'
;MSTRITIELPDDVYQRVEQFAHLANRDLSSVVAESIQLLIPAPNNTASPAITALDDEEILGLTELQMEPEQDARLSQLLDLQQAGQLSNPDSSELQTLMQIYQEGLLRKATALNEAVKRGLIQPLSE
;
A
#
# COMPACT_ATOMS: atom_id res chain seq x y z
N MET A 1 -16.14 5.49 13.55
CA MET A 1 -15.97 4.25 14.33
C MET A 1 -14.59 4.33 14.97
N SER A 2 -14.46 4.20 16.29
CA SER A 2 -13.17 4.32 16.98
C SER A 2 -12.81 2.98 17.61
N THR A 3 -11.68 2.40 17.20
CA THR A 3 -11.16 1.15 17.75
C THR A 3 -10.06 1.47 18.75
N ARG A 4 -10.13 0.88 19.95
CA ARG A 4 -9.10 1.07 20.99
C ARG A 4 -8.07 -0.05 20.88
N ILE A 5 -6.82 0.33 20.69
CA ILE A 5 -5.67 -0.58 20.66
C ILE A 5 -4.70 -0.10 21.73
N THR A 6 -4.15 -1.04 22.52
CA THR A 6 -3.07 -0.77 23.48
C THR A 6 -1.76 -1.21 22.84
N ILE A 7 -0.80 -0.30 22.76
CA ILE A 7 0.53 -0.55 22.20
C ILE A 7 1.59 -0.26 23.26
N GLU A 8 2.60 -1.11 23.34
CA GLU A 8 3.80 -0.87 24.15
C GLU A 8 4.79 -0.08 23.29
N LEU A 9 5.24 1.07 23.79
CA LEU A 9 6.18 1.94 23.10
C LEU A 9 7.50 1.98 23.88
N PRO A 10 8.66 1.99 23.21
CA PRO A 10 9.92 2.32 23.86
C PRO A 10 9.84 3.69 24.56
N ASP A 11 10.45 3.80 25.75
CA ASP A 11 10.38 5.02 26.59
C ASP A 11 10.87 6.28 25.85
N ASP A 12 11.90 6.14 25.01
CA ASP A 12 12.46 7.23 24.22
C ASP A 12 11.48 7.76 23.16
N VAL A 13 10.66 6.87 22.59
CA VAL A 13 9.60 7.23 21.65
C VAL A 13 8.48 7.96 22.39
N TYR A 14 8.05 7.43 23.55
CA TYR A 14 7.02 8.07 24.36
C TYR A 14 7.41 9.51 24.75
N GLN A 15 8.62 9.70 25.28
CA GLN A 15 9.10 11.03 25.69
C GLN A 15 9.16 12.01 24.52
N ARG A 16 9.56 11.55 23.33
CA ARG A 16 9.64 12.40 22.13
C ARG A 16 8.25 12.85 21.67
N VAL A 17 7.29 11.94 21.67
CA VAL A 17 5.90 12.27 21.29
C VAL A 17 5.25 13.17 22.34
N GLU A 18 5.51 12.93 23.63
CA GLU A 18 5.02 13.78 24.73
C GLU A 18 5.57 15.21 24.64
N GLN A 19 6.87 15.37 24.42
CA GLN A 19 7.48 16.70 24.21
C GLN A 19 6.89 17.42 23.00
N PHE A 20 6.68 16.71 21.89
CA PHE A 20 6.07 17.28 20.70
C PHE A 20 4.62 17.69 20.95
N ALA A 21 3.83 16.85 21.63
CA ALA A 21 2.45 17.14 21.99
C ALA A 21 2.34 18.38 22.90
N HIS A 22 3.22 18.50 23.90
CA HIS A 22 3.30 19.68 24.77
C HIS A 22 3.65 20.96 24.00
N LEU A 23 4.64 20.90 23.11
CA LEU A 23 5.03 22.06 22.30
C LEU A 23 3.94 22.49 21.32
N ALA A 24 3.22 21.52 20.75
CA ALA A 24 2.10 21.78 19.86
C ALA A 24 0.81 22.17 20.61
N ASN A 25 0.78 22.08 21.95
CA ASN A 25 -0.40 22.20 22.80
C ASN A 25 -1.56 21.28 22.33
N ARG A 26 -1.21 20.03 22.01
CA ARG A 26 -2.12 19.00 21.50
C ARG A 26 -2.15 17.79 22.41
N ASP A 27 -3.23 17.04 22.32
CA ASP A 27 -3.36 15.77 23.03
C ASP A 27 -2.41 14.71 22.44
N LEU A 28 -1.73 13.96 23.32
CA LEU A 28 -0.79 12.91 22.94
C LEU A 28 -1.44 11.87 22.00
N SER A 29 -2.67 11.45 22.27
CA SER A 29 -3.37 10.45 21.46
C SER A 29 -3.67 10.96 20.05
N SER A 30 -3.98 12.26 19.91
CA SER A 30 -4.19 12.89 18.60
C SER A 30 -2.90 12.94 17.79
N VAL A 31 -1.78 13.28 18.43
CA VAL A 31 -0.46 13.32 17.77
C VAL A 31 -0.05 11.92 17.30
N VAL A 32 -0.21 10.91 18.14
CA VAL A 32 0.09 9.51 17.78
C VAL A 32 -0.80 9.04 16.63
N ALA A 33 -2.11 9.29 16.71
CA ALA A 33 -3.05 8.88 15.67
C ALA A 33 -2.74 9.53 14.31
N GLU A 34 -2.42 10.83 14.29
CA GLU A 34 -2.04 11.53 13.05
C GLU A 34 -0.69 11.07 12.51
N SER A 35 0.27 10.81 13.39
CA SER A 35 1.58 10.28 12.99
C SER A 35 1.44 8.90 12.33
N ILE A 36 0.55 8.06 12.89
CA ILE A 36 0.22 6.75 12.32
C ILE A 36 -0.51 6.91 10.97
N GLN A 37 -1.46 7.85 10.84
CA GLN A 37 -2.15 8.12 9.58
C GLN A 37 -1.22 8.66 8.49
N LEU A 38 -0.17 9.38 8.86
CA LEU A 38 0.82 9.90 7.90
C LEU A 38 1.76 8.79 7.40
N LEU A 39 2.10 7.83 8.27
CA LEU A 39 3.02 6.73 7.96
C LEU A 39 2.33 5.53 7.32
N ILE A 40 1.08 5.27 7.68
CA ILE A 40 0.24 4.25 7.06
C ILE A 40 -0.63 4.99 6.04
N PRO A 41 -0.24 5.03 4.75
CA PRO A 41 -1.12 5.57 3.74
C PRO A 41 -2.46 4.86 3.88
N ALA A 42 -3.56 5.64 3.90
CA ALA A 42 -4.89 5.06 3.83
C ALA A 42 -4.86 4.05 2.66
N PRO A 43 -5.33 2.80 2.84
CA PRO A 43 -5.56 1.95 1.68
C PRO A 43 -6.39 2.79 0.74
N ASN A 44 -5.88 3.05 -0.46
CA ASN A 44 -6.53 3.92 -1.42
C ASN A 44 -8.02 3.59 -1.39
N ASN A 45 -8.82 4.54 -0.90
CA ASN A 45 -10.25 4.38 -0.67
C ASN A 45 -11.01 4.38 -2.01
N THR A 46 -10.43 3.78 -3.05
CA THR A 46 -11.24 3.06 -4.02
C THR A 46 -11.77 1.86 -3.28
N ALA A 47 -13.02 1.97 -2.85
CA ALA A 47 -13.86 0.86 -2.46
C ALA A 47 -13.88 -0.16 -3.62
N SER A 48 -12.83 -0.95 -3.79
CA SER A 48 -13.03 -2.31 -4.26
C SER A 48 -13.69 -3.02 -3.09
N PRO A 49 -14.85 -3.67 -3.29
CA PRO A 49 -15.42 -4.57 -2.30
C PRO A 49 -14.29 -5.40 -1.70
N ALA A 50 -14.34 -5.67 -0.39
CA ALA A 50 -13.47 -6.70 0.18
C ALA A 50 -13.56 -7.90 -0.78
N ILE A 51 -12.45 -8.40 -1.30
CA ILE A 51 -12.43 -9.34 -2.43
C ILE A 51 -13.36 -10.56 -2.20
N THR A 52 -13.64 -10.86 -0.95
CA THR A 52 -14.65 -11.82 -0.47
C THR A 52 -16.11 -11.53 -0.87
N ALA A 53 -16.45 -10.30 -1.24
CA ALA A 53 -17.79 -9.83 -1.64
C ALA A 53 -17.92 -9.66 -3.16
N LEU A 54 -16.84 -9.88 -3.91
CA LEU A 54 -16.85 -9.90 -5.38
C LEU A 54 -17.40 -11.24 -5.87
N ASP A 55 -18.04 -11.17 -7.04
CA ASP A 55 -18.48 -12.37 -7.77
C ASP A 55 -17.27 -13.11 -8.36
N ASP A 56 -17.46 -14.40 -8.67
CA ASP A 56 -16.37 -15.25 -9.14
C ASP A 56 -15.73 -14.73 -10.45
N GLU A 57 -16.53 -14.10 -11.33
CA GLU A 57 -16.05 -13.50 -12.58
C GLU A 57 -15.18 -12.25 -12.33
N GLU A 58 -15.54 -11.43 -11.34
CA GLU A 58 -14.76 -10.26 -10.94
C GLU A 58 -13.43 -10.68 -10.29
N ILE A 59 -13.44 -11.74 -9.49
CA ILE A 59 -12.22 -12.31 -8.88
C ILE A 59 -11.29 -12.83 -9.96
N LEU A 60 -11.80 -13.58 -10.95
CA LEU A 60 -11.00 -14.06 -12.07
C LEU A 60 -10.40 -12.88 -12.86
N GLY A 61 -11.17 -11.83 -13.13
CA GLY A 61 -10.66 -10.62 -13.77
C GLY A 61 -9.51 -9.95 -12.99
N LEU A 62 -9.58 -9.94 -11.66
CA LEU A 62 -8.50 -9.42 -10.82
C LEU A 62 -7.25 -10.32 -10.81
N THR A 63 -7.41 -11.63 -11.01
CA THR A 63 -6.25 -12.55 -11.14
C THR A 63 -5.46 -12.31 -12.42
N GLU A 64 -6.10 -11.75 -13.44
CA GLU A 64 -5.48 -11.40 -14.72
C GLU A 64 -4.93 -9.96 -14.76
N LEU A 65 -5.09 -9.21 -13.67
CA LEU A 65 -4.65 -7.82 -13.60
C LEU A 65 -3.16 -7.71 -13.95
N GLN A 66 -2.88 -6.83 -14.91
CA GLN A 66 -1.54 -6.44 -15.33
C GLN A 66 -1.47 -4.92 -15.37
N MET A 67 -0.28 -4.40 -15.13
CA MET A 67 0.01 -2.98 -15.34
C MET A 67 -0.13 -2.66 -16.83
N GLU A 68 -0.62 -1.46 -17.15
CA GLU A 68 -0.72 -1.03 -18.55
C GLU A 68 0.66 -1.11 -19.23
N PRO A 69 0.77 -1.66 -20.46
CA PRO A 69 2.06 -1.86 -21.12
C PRO A 69 2.89 -0.59 -21.26
N GLU A 70 2.23 0.56 -21.46
CA GLU A 70 2.90 1.86 -21.54
C GLU A 70 3.51 2.27 -20.19
N GLN A 71 2.80 2.00 -19.10
CA GLN A 71 3.26 2.30 -17.73
C GLN A 71 4.40 1.36 -17.32
N ASP A 72 4.32 0.07 -17.67
CA ASP A 72 5.36 -0.92 -17.38
C ASP A 72 6.66 -0.63 -18.15
N ALA A 73 6.56 -0.25 -19.42
CA ALA A 73 7.69 0.21 -20.22
C ALA A 73 8.32 1.47 -19.63
N ARG A 74 7.51 2.44 -19.19
CA ARG A 74 7.99 3.67 -18.55
C ARG A 74 8.66 3.39 -17.21
N LEU A 75 8.09 2.51 -16.39
CA LEU A 75 8.65 2.07 -15.11
C LEU A 75 10.04 1.46 -15.33
N SER A 76 10.17 0.55 -16.31
CA SER A 76 11.44 -0.08 -16.66
C SER A 76 12.52 0.95 -17.04
N GLN A 77 12.17 1.92 -17.89
CA GLN A 77 13.09 3.00 -18.27
C GLN A 77 13.55 3.84 -17.07
N LEU A 78 12.64 4.16 -16.14
CA LEU A 78 12.96 4.95 -14.95
C LEU A 78 13.84 4.16 -13.97
N LEU A 79 13.64 2.85 -13.85
CA LEU A 79 14.50 1.97 -13.06
C LEU A 79 15.91 1.90 -13.66
N ASP A 80 16.05 1.81 -14.99
CA ASP A 80 17.34 1.85 -15.67
C ASP A 80 18.07 3.18 -15.42
N LEU A 81 17.36 4.31 -15.49
CA LEU A 81 17.91 5.63 -15.19
C LEU A 81 18.32 5.78 -13.72
N GLN A 82 17.53 5.20 -12.79
CA GLN A 82 17.88 5.14 -11.37
C GLN A 82 19.17 4.36 -11.15
N GLN A 83 19.29 3.18 -11.76
CA GLN A 83 20.48 2.33 -11.66
C GLN A 83 21.72 3.00 -12.26
N ALA A 84 21.54 3.77 -13.32
CA ALA A 84 22.60 4.57 -13.95
C ALA A 84 22.95 5.87 -13.16
N GLY A 85 22.19 6.21 -12.12
CA GLY A 85 22.38 7.45 -11.35
C GLY A 85 22.04 8.73 -12.11
N GLN A 86 21.23 8.63 -13.18
CA GLN A 86 20.86 9.74 -14.08
C GLN A 86 19.42 10.21 -13.89
N LEU A 87 18.78 9.78 -12.80
CA LEU A 87 17.38 10.09 -12.52
C LEU A 87 17.20 11.55 -12.11
N SER A 88 16.33 12.27 -12.82
CA SER A 88 15.96 13.65 -12.47
C SER A 88 14.95 13.67 -11.32
N ASN A 89 14.78 14.84 -10.67
CA ASN A 89 13.75 15.04 -9.65
C ASN A 89 12.31 14.77 -10.14
N PRO A 90 11.87 15.27 -11.31
CA PRO A 90 10.56 14.89 -11.87
C PRO A 90 10.46 13.38 -12.14
N ASP A 91 11.52 12.76 -12.68
CA ASP A 91 11.57 11.34 -12.97
C ASP A 91 11.47 10.49 -11.69
N SER A 92 12.01 10.98 -10.57
CA SER A 92 11.92 10.33 -9.26
C SER A 92 10.49 10.31 -8.71
N SER A 93 9.75 11.40 -8.89
CA SER A 93 8.33 11.46 -8.51
C SER A 93 7.45 10.58 -9.41
N GLU A 94 7.76 10.54 -10.71
CA GLU A 94 7.07 9.66 -11.67
C GLU A 94 7.32 8.18 -11.33
N LEU A 95 8.57 7.82 -11.06
CA LEU A 95 8.97 6.47 -10.65
C LEU A 95 8.22 6.05 -9.37
N GLN A 96 8.15 6.92 -8.37
CA GLN A 96 7.45 6.62 -7.13
C GLN A 96 5.95 6.36 -7.36
N THR A 97 5.33 7.12 -8.26
CA THR A 97 3.92 6.95 -8.64
C THR A 97 3.70 5.62 -9.35
N LEU A 98 4.55 5.28 -10.33
CA LEU A 98 4.45 4.03 -11.08
C LEU A 98 4.72 2.82 -10.18
N MET A 99 5.69 2.91 -9.27
CA MET A 99 5.95 1.89 -8.26
C MET A 99 4.76 1.65 -7.34
N GLN A 100 4.02 2.71 -6.97
CA GLN A 100 2.83 2.58 -6.15
C GLN A 100 1.71 1.85 -6.89
N ILE A 101 1.45 2.21 -8.16
CA ILE A 101 0.47 1.54 -9.03
C ILE A 101 0.82 0.05 -9.18
N TYR A 102 2.09 -0.25 -9.45
CA TYR A 102 2.57 -1.62 -9.59
C TYR A 102 2.35 -2.45 -8.32
N GLN A 103 2.74 -1.92 -7.15
CA GLN A 103 2.58 -2.60 -5.86
C GLN A 103 1.10 -2.82 -5.51
N GLU A 104 0.25 -1.83 -5.77
CA GLU A 104 -1.18 -1.94 -5.53
C GLU A 104 -1.82 -3.02 -6.43
N GLY A 105 -1.44 -3.04 -7.72
CA GLY A 105 -1.87 -4.07 -8.66
C GLY A 105 -1.43 -5.48 -8.24
N LEU A 106 -0.18 -5.64 -7.81
CA LEU A 106 0.34 -6.91 -7.30
C LEU A 106 -0.41 -7.39 -6.06
N LEU A 107 -0.68 -6.50 -5.11
CA LEU A 107 -1.41 -6.84 -3.89
C LEU A 107 -2.84 -7.31 -4.21
N ARG A 108 -3.54 -6.59 -5.09
CA ARG A 108 -4.89 -6.95 -5.55
C ARG A 108 -4.89 -8.29 -6.27
N LYS A 109 -3.92 -8.53 -7.14
CA LYS A 109 -3.77 -9.80 -7.85
C LYS A 109 -3.50 -10.96 -6.88
N ALA A 110 -2.59 -10.79 -5.93
CA ALA A 110 -2.25 -11.81 -4.95
C ALA A 110 -3.44 -12.17 -4.04
N THR A 111 -4.19 -11.16 -3.61
CA THR A 111 -5.39 -11.35 -2.79
C THR A 111 -6.54 -12.00 -3.57
N ALA A 112 -6.71 -11.64 -4.85
CA ALA A 112 -7.65 -12.30 -5.76
C ALA A 112 -7.26 -13.76 -6.03
N LEU A 113 -5.98 -14.06 -6.26
CA LEU A 113 -5.47 -15.42 -6.43
C LEU A 113 -5.72 -16.28 -5.19
N ASN A 114 -5.48 -15.73 -4.00
CA ASN A 114 -5.75 -16.43 -2.75
C ASN A 114 -7.23 -16.79 -2.58
N GLU A 115 -8.12 -15.82 -2.83
CA GLU A 115 -9.57 -16.05 -2.75
C GLU A 115 -10.06 -16.99 -3.86
N ALA A 116 -9.53 -16.89 -5.08
CA ALA A 116 -9.86 -17.79 -6.19
C ALA A 116 -9.49 -19.25 -5.86
N VAL A 117 -8.32 -19.48 -5.27
CA VAL A 117 -7.89 -20.82 -4.80
C VAL A 117 -8.81 -21.30 -3.67
N LYS A 118 -9.13 -20.43 -2.71
CA LYS A 118 -10.03 -20.75 -1.58
C LYS A 118 -11.44 -21.12 -2.04
N ARG A 119 -11.95 -20.48 -3.09
CA ARG A 119 -13.24 -20.78 -3.73
C ARG A 119 -13.17 -21.97 -4.70
N GLY A 120 -11.97 -22.47 -5.00
CA GLY A 120 -11.76 -23.58 -5.94
C GLY A 120 -11.89 -23.19 -7.42
N LEU A 121 -11.81 -21.89 -7.74
CA LEU A 121 -11.86 -21.36 -9.11
C LEU A 121 -10.53 -21.57 -9.85
N ILE A 122 -9.41 -21.52 -9.12
CA ILE A 122 -8.05 -21.73 -9.65
C ILE A 122 -7.38 -22.83 -8.83
N GLN A 123 -6.63 -23.70 -9.50
CA GLN A 123 -5.83 -24.71 -8.79
C GLN A 123 -4.67 -24.04 -8.06
N PRO A 124 -4.36 -24.44 -6.81
CA PRO A 124 -3.18 -23.95 -6.13
C PRO A 124 -1.94 -24.26 -6.98
N LEU A 125 -0.98 -23.32 -6.99
CA LEU A 125 0.31 -23.58 -7.64
C LEU A 125 0.90 -24.84 -6.98
N SER A 126 1.06 -25.90 -7.78
CA SER A 126 1.74 -27.11 -7.35
C SER A 126 3.23 -26.76 -7.26
N GLU A 127 3.82 -26.92 -6.06
CA GLU A 127 5.27 -26.85 -5.87
C GLU A 127 6.00 -28.01 -6.59
#